data_AF-A0A2X4T446-F1
#
_entry.id   AF-A0A2X4T446-F1
#
_cell.length_a   1.000
_cell.length_b   1.000
_cell.length_c   1.000
_cell.angle_alpha   90.00
_cell.angle_beta   90.00
_cell.angle_gamma   90.00
#
_symmetry.space_group_name_H-M   'P 1'
#
loop_
_entity.id
_entity.type
_entity.pdbx_description
1 polymer ?
#
loop_
_entity_poly.entity_id
_entity_poly.type
_entity_poly.pdbx_seq_one_letter_code
_entity_poly.pdbx_strand_id
1 'polypeptide(L)'
;MVNLASDPAIDVTQACVRRRFRFSSCRACADVCPAQAFLLTQGQASIDTAHCIACGDCLFVCPVDAITGIKPVKRFVQGDTLVGPFSLQAPTVDELLLWHSQYGIRFIDIAVERSAQWLMALAG
;
A
#
# COMPACT_ATOMS: atom_id res chain seq x y z
N MET A 1 -13.30 28.01 -14.99
CA MET A 1 -12.23 27.18 -15.58
C MET A 1 -11.89 26.10 -14.56
N VAL A 2 -12.47 24.91 -14.70
CA VAL A 2 -12.17 23.79 -13.79
C VAL A 2 -10.78 23.28 -14.19
N ASN A 3 -9.82 23.46 -13.29
CA ASN A 3 -8.46 23.00 -13.47
C ASN A 3 -8.50 21.46 -13.34
N LEU A 4 -8.57 20.77 -14.49
CA LEU A 4 -8.43 19.32 -14.58
C LEU A 4 -6.95 18.99 -14.35
N ALA A 5 -6.47 19.09 -13.12
CA ALA A 5 -5.30 18.33 -12.71
C ALA A 5 -5.74 16.86 -12.75
N SER A 6 -5.50 16.21 -13.88
CA SER A 6 -5.78 14.79 -14.06
C SER A 6 -5.09 14.00 -12.96
N ASP A 7 -5.85 13.29 -12.14
CA ASP A 7 -5.26 12.35 -11.17
C ASP A 7 -4.24 11.45 -11.91
N PRO A 8 -3.04 11.24 -11.34
CA PRO A 8 -2.02 10.44 -12.00
C PRO A 8 -2.56 9.03 -12.25
N ALA A 9 -2.35 8.51 -13.46
CA ALA A 9 -2.76 7.17 -13.80
C ALA A 9 -2.05 6.13 -12.92
N ILE A 10 -2.75 5.04 -12.60
CA ILE A 10 -2.14 3.88 -11.93
C ILE A 10 -1.09 3.29 -12.87
N ASP A 11 0.17 3.30 -12.44
CA ASP A 11 1.31 2.84 -13.25
C ASP A 11 2.48 2.37 -12.38
N VAL A 12 3.40 1.63 -13.00
CA VAL A 12 4.73 1.31 -12.49
C VAL A 12 5.74 2.19 -13.23
N THR A 13 6.52 2.99 -12.53
CA THR A 13 7.45 3.94 -13.14
C THR A 13 8.78 3.29 -13.56
N GLN A 14 9.64 4.06 -14.24
CA GLN A 14 11.01 3.65 -14.59
C GLN A 14 11.93 3.45 -13.38
N ALA A 15 11.51 3.85 -12.17
CA ALA A 15 12.24 3.56 -10.94
C ALA A 15 12.24 2.06 -10.60
N CYS A 16 11.27 1.29 -11.11
CA CYS A 16 11.10 -0.13 -10.83
C CYS A 16 12.39 -0.92 -11.10
N VAL A 17 12.83 -1.70 -10.10
CA VAL A 17 14.06 -2.49 -10.19
C VAL A 17 14.03 -3.52 -11.31
N ARG A 18 12.85 -4.02 -11.73
CA ARG A 18 12.73 -4.91 -12.90
C ARG A 18 13.06 -4.17 -14.20
N ARG A 19 12.65 -2.90 -14.32
CA ARG A 19 12.93 -2.04 -15.49
C ARG A 19 14.40 -1.61 -15.53
N ARG A 20 14.99 -1.29 -14.38
CA ARG A 20 16.41 -0.90 -14.27
C ARG A 20 17.37 -2.09 -14.38
N PHE A 21 16.97 -3.25 -13.88
CA PHE A 21 17.76 -4.48 -13.86
C PHE A 21 16.94 -5.65 -14.39
N ARG A 22 17.11 -5.97 -15.68
CA ARG A 22 16.31 -6.99 -16.40
C ARG A 22 16.27 -8.39 -15.76
N PHE A 23 17.28 -8.72 -14.94
CA PHE A 23 17.41 -10.00 -14.25
C PHE A 23 16.91 -9.95 -12.80
N SER A 24 16.33 -8.84 -12.35
CA SER A 24 15.75 -8.74 -11.00
C SER A 24 14.64 -9.77 -10.82
N SER A 25 14.70 -10.48 -9.69
CA SER A 25 13.66 -11.41 -9.24
C SER A 25 12.58 -10.73 -8.38
N CYS A 26 12.63 -9.40 -8.22
CA CYS A 26 11.69 -8.68 -7.36
C CYS A 26 10.24 -8.94 -7.77
N ARG A 27 9.43 -9.32 -6.77
CA ARG A 27 8.01 -9.65 -6.88
C ARG A 27 7.16 -9.08 -5.72
N ALA A 28 7.73 -8.21 -4.89
CA ALA A 28 7.11 -7.70 -3.66
C ALA A 28 5.69 -7.16 -3.88
N CYS A 29 5.49 -6.31 -4.91
CA CYS A 29 4.17 -5.74 -5.21
C CYS A 29 3.15 -6.79 -5.69
N ALA A 30 3.59 -7.83 -6.39
CA ALA A 30 2.71 -8.92 -6.83
C ALA A 30 2.34 -9.85 -5.66
N ASP A 31 3.28 -10.08 -4.74
CA ASP A 31 3.09 -10.98 -3.59
C ASP A 31 2.09 -10.45 -2.59
N VAL A 32 2.10 -9.14 -2.36
CA VAL A 32 1.17 -8.50 -1.43
C VAL A 32 -0.20 -8.24 -2.08
N CYS A 33 -0.32 -8.27 -3.41
CA CYS A 33 -1.54 -7.82 -4.08
C CYS A 33 -2.69 -8.82 -3.89
N PRO A 34 -3.74 -8.47 -3.11
CA PRO A 34 -4.85 -9.40 -2.86
C PRO A 34 -5.69 -9.67 -4.10
N ALA A 35 -5.70 -8.73 -5.05
CA ALA A 35 -6.44 -8.84 -6.31
C ALA A 35 -5.62 -9.47 -7.45
N GLN A 36 -4.35 -9.85 -7.19
CA GLN A 36 -3.45 -10.41 -8.19
C GLN A 36 -3.32 -9.56 -9.47
N ALA A 37 -3.41 -8.23 -9.34
CA ALA A 37 -3.46 -7.29 -10.46
C ALA A 37 -2.10 -7.04 -11.14
N PHE A 38 -0.99 -7.60 -10.63
CA PHE A 38 0.33 -7.39 -11.20
C PHE A 38 0.70 -8.47 -12.21
N LEU A 39 1.11 -8.04 -13.40
CA LEU A 39 1.66 -8.89 -14.45
C LEU A 39 3.18 -8.70 -14.46
N LEU A 40 3.92 -9.77 -14.15
CA LEU A 40 5.38 -9.77 -14.13
C LEU A 40 5.92 -10.49 -15.37
N THR A 41 6.63 -9.78 -16.23
CA THR A 41 7.35 -10.33 -17.38
C THR A 41 8.86 -10.13 -17.23
N GLN A 42 9.67 -10.63 -18.17
CA GLN A 42 11.11 -10.40 -18.13
C GLN A 42 11.40 -8.90 -18.24
N GLY A 43 12.02 -8.34 -17.20
CA GLY A 43 12.41 -6.93 -17.13
C GLY A 43 11.28 -5.92 -16.96
N GLN A 44 10.02 -6.33 -16.79
CA GLN A 44 8.91 -5.38 -16.58
C GLN A 44 7.91 -5.88 -15.53
N ALA A 45 7.20 -4.91 -14.95
CA ALA A 45 5.99 -5.09 -14.17
C ALA A 45 4.95 -4.11 -14.72
N SER A 46 3.73 -4.57 -14.87
CA SER A 46 2.56 -3.77 -15.22
C SER A 46 1.40 -4.10 -14.28
N ILE A 47 0.45 -3.16 -14.18
CA ILE A 47 -0.76 -3.31 -13.36
C ILE A 47 -1.94 -3.43 -14.32
N ASP A 48 -2.72 -4.49 -14.16
CA ASP A 48 -4.05 -4.58 -14.74
C ASP A 48 -5.00 -3.68 -13.93
N THR A 49 -5.33 -2.53 -14.50
CA THR A 49 -6.18 -1.53 -13.85
C THR A 49 -7.63 -1.95 -13.70
N ALA A 50 -8.10 -2.96 -14.46
CA ALA A 50 -9.44 -3.51 -14.31
C ALA A 50 -9.54 -4.42 -13.08
N HIS A 51 -8.44 -5.08 -12.71
CA HIS A 51 -8.37 -5.94 -11.51
C HIS A 51 -7.86 -5.19 -10.26
N CYS A 52 -7.17 -4.07 -10.43
CA CYS A 52 -6.66 -3.29 -9.32
C CYS A 52 -7.79 -2.65 -8.49
N ILE A 53 -7.91 -3.07 -7.23
CA ILE A 53 -8.89 -2.51 -6.27
C ILE A 53 -8.38 -1.26 -5.52
N ALA A 54 -7.21 -0.72 -5.91
CA ALA A 54 -6.58 0.44 -5.29
C ALA A 54 -6.41 0.36 -3.75
N CYS A 55 -6.13 -0.84 -3.22
CA CYS A 55 -5.95 -1.08 -1.78
C CYS A 55 -4.71 -0.39 -1.19
N GLY A 56 -3.65 -0.20 -1.99
CA GLY A 56 -2.44 0.51 -1.57
C GLY A 56 -1.33 -0.35 -0.95
N ASP A 57 -1.53 -1.64 -0.71
CA ASP A 57 -0.53 -2.50 -0.05
C ASP A 57 0.81 -2.54 -0.80
N CYS A 58 0.77 -2.47 -2.14
CA CYS A 58 1.95 -2.43 -2.98
C CYS A 58 2.83 -1.19 -2.75
N LEU A 59 2.26 -0.10 -2.24
CA LEU A 59 3.00 1.13 -1.90
C LEU A 59 3.93 0.91 -0.71
N PHE A 60 3.54 0.08 0.26
CA PHE A 60 4.30 -0.13 1.49
C PHE A 60 5.42 -1.17 1.36
N VAL A 61 5.33 -2.06 0.37
CA VAL A 61 6.34 -3.11 0.13
C VAL A 61 7.31 -2.77 -1.01
N CYS A 62 7.06 -1.71 -1.78
CA CYS A 62 7.93 -1.35 -2.90
C CYS A 62 9.23 -0.73 -2.37
N PRO A 63 10.41 -1.34 -2.61
CA PRO A 63 11.66 -0.83 -2.04
C PRO A 63 12.17 0.46 -2.71
N VAL A 64 11.52 0.92 -3.78
CA VAL A 64 11.98 2.03 -4.63
C VAL A 64 10.82 2.97 -5.02
N ASP A 65 9.68 2.89 -4.33
CA ASP A 65 8.50 3.75 -4.54
C ASP A 65 8.09 3.88 -6.02
N ALA A 66 8.10 2.76 -6.75
CA ALA A 66 7.89 2.74 -8.19
C ALA A 66 6.41 2.72 -8.61
N ILE A 67 5.44 2.69 -7.69
CA ILE A 67 4.00 2.64 -8.04
C ILE A 67 3.37 4.02 -7.86
N THR A 68 2.61 4.47 -8.86
CA THR A 68 1.90 5.76 -8.85
C THR A 68 0.40 5.58 -9.08
N GLY A 69 -0.37 6.64 -8.87
CA GLY A 69 -1.82 6.67 -9.15
C GLY A 69 -2.70 5.97 -8.12
N ILE A 70 -2.12 5.39 -7.07
CA ILE A 70 -2.85 4.83 -5.93
C ILE A 70 -2.68 5.78 -4.73
N LYS A 71 -3.78 6.17 -4.11
CA LYS A 71 -3.78 6.96 -2.87
C LYS A 71 -3.90 5.99 -1.68
N PRO A 72 -2.99 6.03 -0.69
CA PRO A 72 -3.10 5.16 0.48
C PRO A 72 -4.37 5.46 1.27
N VAL A 73 -4.86 4.45 1.98
CA VAL A 73 -6.03 4.59 2.86
C VAL A 73 -5.72 5.63 3.93
N LYS A 74 -6.62 6.60 4.10
CA LYS A 74 -6.45 7.64 5.12
C LYS A 74 -6.55 7.00 6.51
N ARG A 75 -5.55 7.26 7.34
CA ARG A 75 -5.53 6.88 8.76
C ARG A 75 -5.61 8.09 9.65
N PHE A 76 -6.10 7.91 10.87
CA PHE A 76 -6.21 8.96 11.87
C PHE A 76 -5.21 8.71 12.98
N VAL A 77 -4.47 9.74 13.33
CA VAL A 77 -3.39 9.69 14.32
C VAL A 77 -3.59 10.82 15.31
N GLN A 78 -3.40 10.51 16.59
CA GLN A 78 -3.33 11.49 17.66
C GLN A 78 -2.08 11.19 18.51
N GLY A 79 -1.07 12.06 18.44
CA GLY A 79 0.23 11.81 19.06
C GLY A 79 0.94 10.62 18.41
N ASP A 80 1.28 9.61 19.20
CA ASP A 80 1.90 8.34 18.77
C ASP A 80 0.88 7.19 18.62
N THR A 81 -0.41 7.53 18.60
CA THR A 81 -1.50 6.55 18.63
C THR A 81 -2.35 6.64 17.36
N LEU A 82 -2.58 5.50 16.70
CA LEU A 82 -3.61 5.37 15.68
C LEU A 82 -4.97 5.31 16.33
N VAL A 83 -5.86 6.19 15.90
CA VAL A 83 -7.20 6.35 16.46
C VAL A 83 -8.26 6.15 15.38
N GLY A 84 -9.50 5.96 15.82
CA GLY A 84 -10.63 5.91 14.91
C GLY A 84 -10.96 7.26 14.25
N PRO A 85 -11.84 7.26 13.24
CA PRO A 85 -12.54 6.09 12.70
C PRO A 85 -11.62 5.22 11.85
N PHE A 86 -11.67 3.90 12.06
CA PHE A 86 -10.87 2.96 11.29
C PHE A 86 -11.52 2.65 9.95
N SER A 87 -10.71 2.52 8.91
CA SER A 87 -11.15 1.98 7.62
C SER A 87 -11.46 0.49 7.74
N LEU A 88 -12.34 0.00 6.85
CA LEU A 88 -12.63 -1.42 6.73
C LEU A 88 -11.36 -2.22 6.38
N GLN A 89 -10.53 -1.71 5.47
CA GLN A 89 -9.23 -2.32 5.20
C GLN A 89 -8.29 -2.11 6.39
N ALA A 90 -7.97 -3.19 7.09
CA ALA A 90 -6.95 -3.21 8.13
C ALA A 90 -5.56 -2.97 7.52
N PRO A 91 -4.63 -2.33 8.24
CA PRO A 91 -3.27 -2.15 7.76
C PRO A 91 -2.51 -3.47 7.71
N THR A 92 -1.57 -3.58 6.78
CA THR A 92 -0.63 -4.70 6.75
C THR A 92 0.47 -4.52 7.79
N VAL A 93 1.22 -5.59 8.09
CA VAL A 93 2.39 -5.51 8.98
C VAL A 93 3.43 -4.52 8.43
N ASP A 94 3.67 -4.50 7.12
CA ASP A 94 4.62 -3.57 6.50
C ASP A 94 4.18 -2.10 6.64
N GLU A 95 2.88 -1.83 6.51
CA GLU A 95 2.32 -0.49 6.76
C GLU A 95 2.52 -0.08 8.23
N LEU A 96 2.23 -0.98 9.18
CA LEU A 96 2.44 -0.75 10.61
C LEU A 96 3.91 -0.49 10.95
N LEU A 97 4.82 -1.30 10.40
CA LEU A 97 6.26 -1.15 10.59
C LEU A 97 6.77 0.16 10.01
N LEU A 98 6.27 0.57 8.84
CA LEU A 98 6.59 1.86 8.25
C LEU A 98 6.14 3.00 9.16
N TRP A 99 4.94 2.95 9.72
CA TRP A 99 4.49 3.98 10.67
C TRP A 99 5.29 4.03 11.96
N HIS A 100 5.61 2.85 12.49
CA HIS A 100 6.45 2.75 13.66
C HIS A 100 7.83 3.39 13.40
N SER A 101 8.46 3.06 12.27
CA SER A 101 9.80 3.53 11.92
C SER A 101 9.85 5.00 11.51
N GLN A 102 8.88 5.48 10.73
CA GLN A 102 8.94 6.82 10.13
C GLN A 102 8.20 7.89 10.95
N TYR A 103 7.08 7.52 11.58
CA TYR A 103 6.18 8.47 12.24
C TYR A 103 6.13 8.27 13.77
N GLY A 104 6.86 7.27 14.29
CA GLY A 104 6.95 7.03 15.73
C GLY A 104 5.65 6.51 16.35
N ILE A 105 4.75 5.94 15.56
CA ILE A 105 3.50 5.34 16.06
C ILE A 105 3.83 4.12 16.92
N ARG A 106 3.21 4.03 18.10
CA ARG A 106 3.43 2.98 19.11
C ARG A 106 2.16 2.31 19.58
N PHE A 107 1.01 2.97 19.46
CA PHE A 107 -0.26 2.47 20.00
C PHE A 107 -1.38 2.49 18.95
N ILE A 108 -2.37 1.63 19.14
CA ILE A 108 -3.61 1.58 18.37
C ILE A 108 -4.75 1.59 19.39
N ASP A 109 -5.56 2.65 19.39
CA ASP A 109 -6.73 2.77 20.25
C ASP A 109 -7.99 2.28 19.53
N ILE A 110 -8.37 1.03 19.81
CA ILE A 110 -9.46 0.35 19.11
C ILE A 110 -10.58 -0.10 20.06
N ALA A 111 -11.80 0.31 19.75
CA ALA A 111 -13.01 -0.26 20.33
C ALA A 111 -13.30 -1.60 19.62
N VAL A 112 -12.77 -2.68 20.20
CA VAL A 112 -12.72 -4.03 19.61
C VAL A 112 -14.10 -4.53 19.13
N GLU A 113 -15.18 -4.15 19.80
CA GLU A 113 -16.55 -4.58 19.48
C GLU A 113 -17.03 -4.07 18.11
N ARG A 114 -16.37 -3.06 17.54
CA ARG A 114 -16.78 -2.40 16.29
C ARG A 114 -15.79 -2.58 15.14
N SER A 115 -14.70 -3.33 15.32
CA SER A 115 -13.59 -3.33 14.36
C SER A 115 -12.87 -4.69 14.26
N ALA A 116 -13.65 -5.76 14.07
CA ALA A 116 -13.14 -7.13 14.01
C ALA A 116 -12.02 -7.39 12.98
N GLN A 117 -12.01 -6.69 11.83
CA GLN A 117 -10.97 -6.88 10.80
C GLN A 117 -9.57 -6.42 11.25
N TRP A 118 -9.49 -5.47 12.18
CA TRP A 118 -8.22 -4.97 12.72
C TRP A 118 -7.58 -5.92 13.75
N LEU A 119 -8.37 -6.83 14.35
CA LEU A 119 -7.83 -7.85 15.25
C LEU A 119 -6.80 -8.76 14.55
N MET A 120 -7.01 -9.05 13.27
CA MET A 120 -6.09 -9.89 12.48
C MET A 120 -4.72 -9.23 12.28
N ALA A 121 -4.67 -7.89 12.20
CA ALA A 121 -3.41 -7.16 12.06
C ALA A 121 -2.65 -7.03 13.40
N LEU A 122 -3.38 -7.02 14.52
CA LEU A 122 -2.81 -6.88 15.87
C LEU A 122 -2.36 -8.20 16.50
N ALA A 123 -2.93 -9.33 16.06
CA ALA A 123 -2.66 -10.65 16.61
C ALA A 123 -1.55 -11.43 15.88
N GLY A 124 -0.91 -10.81 14.87
CA GLY A 124 0.15 -11.39 14.05
C GLY A 124 1.55 -11.16 14.59
#